data_AF-A0A6G1VLM9-F1
#
_entry.id   AF-A0A6G1VLM9-F1
#
_cell.length_a   1.000
_cell.length_b   1.000
_cell.length_c   1.000
_cell.angle_alpha   90.00
_cell.angle_beta   90.00
_cell.angle_gamma   90.00
#
_symmetry.space_group_name_H-M   'P 1'
#
loop_
_entity.id
_entity.type
_entity.pdbx_description
1 polymer ?
#
loop_
_entity_poly.entity_id
_entity_poly.type
_entity_poly.pdbx_seq_one_letter_code
_entity_poly.pdbx_strand_id
1 'polypeptide(L)'
;MCKPRNVIDLHKKRYRVYKALVARYLELDSYYVQLWNNLEVLRSAANLVTVAEVRNYLFDAIKRLEAIALRVCRQRDKYDLWAEKIFATCNLMYSAYGRVYSPEEEFPYNYE
;
A
#
# COMPACT_ATOMS: atom_id res chain seq x y z
N MET A 1 -11.07 -11.22 -18.95
CA MET A 1 -10.84 -12.16 -17.82
C MET A 1 -11.97 -13.19 -17.79
N CYS A 2 -11.65 -14.49 -17.70
CA CYS A 2 -12.68 -15.54 -17.54
C CYS A 2 -13.41 -15.43 -16.19
N LYS A 3 -14.70 -15.75 -16.17
CA LYS A 3 -15.47 -15.93 -14.92
C LYS A 3 -14.93 -17.17 -14.18
N PRO A 4 -14.75 -17.11 -12.85
CA PRO A 4 -14.35 -18.28 -12.08
C PRO A 4 -15.41 -19.37 -12.20
N ARG A 5 -14.96 -20.62 -12.43
CA ARG A 5 -15.86 -21.76 -12.67
C ARG A 5 -16.28 -22.43 -11.37
N ASN A 6 -15.47 -22.30 -10.33
CA ASN A 6 -15.73 -22.83 -9.00
C ASN A 6 -15.19 -21.88 -7.91
N VAL A 7 -15.44 -22.24 -6.66
CA VAL A 7 -15.04 -21.47 -5.48
C VAL A 7 -13.51 -21.37 -5.33
N ILE A 8 -12.78 -22.39 -5.77
CA ILE A 8 -11.30 -22.44 -5.72
C ILE A 8 -10.70 -21.39 -6.67
N ASP A 9 -11.19 -21.32 -7.91
CA ASP A 9 -10.77 -20.33 -8.90
C ASP A 9 -11.03 -18.90 -8.40
N LEU A 10 -12.18 -18.71 -7.74
CA LEU A 10 -12.53 -17.44 -7.13
C LEU A 10 -11.56 -17.07 -5.99
N HIS A 11 -11.18 -18.04 -5.16
CA HIS A 11 -10.23 -17.82 -4.06
C HIS A 11 -8.82 -17.50 -4.59
N LYS A 12 -8.31 -18.28 -5.54
CA LYS A 12 -7.03 -18.00 -6.22
C LYS A 12 -7.01 -16.61 -6.84
N LYS A 13 -8.12 -16.19 -7.47
CA LYS A 13 -8.28 -14.84 -8.00
C LYS A 13 -8.24 -13.78 -6.89
N ARG A 14 -8.98 -13.96 -5.80
CA ARG A 14 -8.97 -13.04 -4.65
C ARG A 14 -7.58 -12.90 -4.05
N TYR A 15 -6.86 -14.00 -3.88
CA TYR A 15 -5.49 -13.99 -3.34
C TYR A 15 -4.50 -13.25 -4.25
N ARG A 16 -4.59 -13.42 -5.57
CA ARG A 16 -3.79 -12.62 -6.53
C ARG A 16 -4.09 -11.12 -6.41
N VAL A 17 -5.37 -10.76 -6.28
CA VAL A 17 -5.76 -9.35 -6.09
C VAL A 17 -5.21 -8.82 -4.76
N TYR A 18 -5.33 -9.57 -3.68
CA TYR A 18 -4.75 -9.23 -2.38
C TYR A 18 -3.24 -8.94 -2.49
N LYS A 19 -2.48 -9.85 -3.10
CA LYS A 19 -1.04 -9.65 -3.32
C LYS A 19 -0.73 -8.36 -4.09
N ALA A 20 -1.48 -8.07 -5.14
CA ALA A 20 -1.31 -6.84 -5.92
C ALA A 20 -1.64 -5.57 -5.12
N LEU A 21 -2.68 -5.60 -4.27
CA LEU A 21 -3.03 -4.49 -3.41
C LEU A 21 -1.95 -4.22 -2.36
N VAL A 22 -1.43 -5.27 -1.72
CA VAL A 22 -0.35 -5.16 -0.74
C VAL A 22 0.94 -4.64 -1.38
N ALA A 23 1.32 -5.14 -2.55
CA ALA A 23 2.48 -4.63 -3.28
C ALA A 23 2.33 -3.13 -3.56
N ARG A 24 1.15 -2.70 -4.04
CA ARG A 24 0.88 -1.28 -4.29
C ARG A 24 0.88 -0.44 -3.01
N TYR A 25 0.35 -0.97 -1.91
CA TYR A 25 0.42 -0.32 -0.60
C TYR A 25 1.88 -0.07 -0.19
N LEU A 26 2.74 -1.08 -0.29
CA LEU A 26 4.16 -0.98 0.09
C LEU A 26 4.93 0.03 -0.79
N GLU A 27 4.65 0.06 -2.10
CA GLU A 27 5.20 1.09 -3.00
C GLU A 27 4.81 2.50 -2.55
N LEU A 28 3.54 2.71 -2.21
CA LEU A 28 3.04 4.01 -1.78
C LEU A 28 3.58 4.40 -0.41
N ASP A 29 3.76 3.45 0.50
CA ASP A 29 4.33 3.69 1.82
C ASP A 29 5.81 4.11 1.72
N SER A 30 6.60 3.39 0.94
CA SER A 30 7.99 3.76 0.64
C SER A 30 8.09 5.16 0.03
N TYR A 31 7.23 5.47 -0.94
CA TYR A 31 7.19 6.81 -1.54
C TYR A 31 6.76 7.89 -0.55
N TYR A 32 5.80 7.59 0.33
CA TYR A 32 5.37 8.51 1.39
C TYR A 32 6.51 8.83 2.37
N VAL A 33 7.29 7.82 2.78
CA VAL A 33 8.46 7.99 3.65
C VAL A 33 9.51 8.89 2.98
N GLN A 34 9.76 8.71 1.68
CA GLN A 34 10.67 9.58 0.93
C GLN A 34 10.18 11.03 0.88
N LEU A 35 8.88 11.23 0.61
CA LEU A 35 8.27 12.57 0.61
C LEU A 35 8.38 13.23 1.99
N TRP A 36 8.15 12.47 3.06
CA TRP A 36 8.25 12.95 4.43
C TRP A 36 9.68 13.42 4.76
N ASN A 37 10.70 12.63 4.43
CA ASN A 37 12.11 13.02 4.60
C ASN A 37 12.44 14.30 3.82
N ASN A 38 12.01 14.40 2.56
CA ASN A 38 12.24 15.60 1.74
C ASN A 38 11.57 16.84 2.33
N LEU A 39 10.36 16.70 2.89
CA LEU A 39 9.65 17.78 3.56
C LEU A 39 10.41 18.24 4.82
N GLU A 40 10.97 17.34 5.61
CA GLU A 40 11.78 17.71 6.79
C GLU A 40 13.04 18.49 6.39
N VAL A 41 13.73 18.05 5.34
CA VAL A 41 14.92 18.75 4.80
C VAL A 41 14.54 20.14 4.32
N LEU A 42 13.45 20.29 3.56
CA LEU A 42 13.01 21.59 3.05
C LEU A 42 12.56 22.52 4.17
N ARG A 43 11.86 22.02 5.18
CA ARG A 43 11.47 22.82 6.36
C ARG A 43 12.70 23.31 7.12
N SER A 44 13.68 22.45 7.30
CA SER A 44 14.96 22.81 7.92
C SER A 44 15.68 23.89 7.12
N ALA A 45 15.77 23.73 5.79
CA ALA A 45 16.37 24.72 4.91
C ALA A 45 15.64 26.07 4.95
N ALA A 46 14.30 26.07 4.90
CA ALA A 46 13.49 27.28 4.93
C ALA A 46 13.68 28.10 6.22
N ASN A 47 13.93 27.43 7.35
CA ASN A 47 14.21 28.08 8.63
C ASN A 47 15.60 28.73 8.70
N LEU A 48 16.57 28.25 7.91
CA LEU A 48 17.94 28.75 7.87
C LEU A 48 18.14 29.86 6.83
N VAL A 49 17.25 29.95 5.84
CA VAL A 49 17.34 30.95 4.77
C VAL A 49 16.95 32.34 5.28
N THR A 50 17.88 33.28 5.16
CA THR A 50 17.69 34.69 5.52
C THR A 50 17.10 35.52 4.38
N VAL A 51 17.28 35.09 3.13
CA VAL A 51 16.76 35.77 1.93
C VAL A 51 15.26 35.49 1.79
N ALA A 52 14.43 36.53 1.95
CA ALA A 52 12.97 36.39 1.98
C ALA A 52 12.37 35.76 0.72
N GLU A 53 12.88 36.09 -0.46
CA GLU A 53 12.41 35.54 -1.74
C GLU A 53 12.65 34.03 -1.84
N VAL A 54 13.87 33.58 -1.51
CA VAL A 54 14.24 32.16 -1.49
C VAL A 54 13.41 31.41 -0.44
N ARG A 55 13.20 32.01 0.73
CA ARG A 55 12.35 31.44 1.78
C ARG A 55 10.91 31.25 1.32
N ASN A 56 10.33 32.25 0.63
CA ASN A 56 8.97 32.14 0.09
C ASN A 56 8.87 31.03 -0.96
N TYR A 57 9.86 30.92 -1.85
CA TYR A 57 9.92 29.82 -2.82
C TYR A 57 9.95 28.44 -2.15
N LEU A 58 10.76 28.30 -1.08
CA LEU A 58 10.82 27.06 -0.29
C LEU A 58 9.47 26.74 0.38
N PHE A 59 8.77 27.74 0.94
CA PHE A 59 7.43 27.52 1.50
C PHE A 59 6.41 27.09 0.46
N ASP A 60 6.45 27.64 -0.75
CA ASP A 60 5.57 27.21 -1.83
C ASP A 60 5.88 25.77 -2.28
N ALA A 61 7.17 25.40 -2.34
CA ALA A 61 7.57 24.02 -2.62
C ALA A 61 7.10 23.05 -1.52
N ILE A 62 7.24 23.42 -0.25
CA ILE A 62 6.75 22.65 0.90
C ILE A 62 5.24 22.43 0.77
N LYS A 63 4.45 23.47 0.54
CA LYS A 63 2.98 23.35 0.38
C LYS A 63 2.59 22.39 -0.75
N ARG A 64 3.29 22.44 -1.88
CA ARG A 64 3.05 21.52 -3.01
C ARG A 64 3.36 20.08 -2.62
N LEU A 65 4.49 19.83 -1.96
CA LEU A 65 4.88 18.50 -1.52
C LEU A 65 3.96 17.95 -0.43
N GLU A 66 3.49 18.77 0.50
CA GLU A 66 2.49 18.39 1.51
C GLU A 66 1.17 17.94 0.86
N ALA A 67 0.72 18.67 -0.17
CA ALA A 67 -0.48 18.29 -0.92
C ALA A 67 -0.31 16.94 -1.64
N ILE A 68 0.90 16.65 -2.16
CA ILE A 68 1.22 15.36 -2.77
C ILE A 68 1.25 14.26 -1.69
N ALA A 69 1.96 14.49 -0.59
CA ALA A 69 2.07 13.54 0.53
C ALA A 69 0.69 13.16 1.08
N LEU A 70 -0.23 14.12 1.22
CA LEU A 70 -1.60 13.86 1.66
C LEU A 70 -2.37 12.97 0.67
N ARG A 71 -2.20 13.18 -0.65
CA ARG A 71 -2.83 12.32 -1.67
C ARG A 71 -2.27 10.90 -1.64
N VAL A 72 -0.96 10.76 -1.51
CA VAL A 72 -0.28 9.46 -1.40
C VAL A 72 -0.75 8.72 -0.16
N CYS A 73 -0.79 9.40 0.99
CA CYS A 73 -1.28 8.84 2.26
C CYS A 73 -2.72 8.30 2.12
N ARG A 74 -3.65 9.12 1.57
CA ARG A 74 -5.04 8.67 1.33
C ARG A 74 -5.13 7.48 0.39
N GLN A 75 -4.29 7.43 -0.64
CA GLN A 75 -4.25 6.28 -1.53
C GLN A 75 -3.73 5.05 -0.81
N ARG A 76 -2.62 5.18 -0.07
CA ARG A 76 -2.02 4.11 0.74
C ARG A 76 -3.06 3.49 1.67
N ASP A 77 -3.72 4.31 2.49
CA ASP A 77 -4.73 3.84 3.46
C ASP A 77 -5.92 3.16 2.77
N LYS A 78 -6.29 3.61 1.57
CA LYS A 78 -7.32 2.97 0.76
C LYS A 78 -6.89 1.57 0.27
N TYR A 79 -5.66 1.41 -0.19
CA TYR A 79 -5.14 0.12 -0.61
C TYR A 79 -5.00 -0.85 0.58
N ASP A 80 -4.60 -0.34 1.75
CA ASP A 80 -4.54 -1.10 3.00
C ASP A 80 -5.92 -1.66 3.38
N LEU A 81 -6.93 -0.79 3.48
CA LEU A 81 -8.31 -1.18 3.79
C LEU A 81 -8.87 -2.21 2.79
N TRP A 82 -8.54 -2.05 1.50
CA TRP A 82 -8.97 -3.02 0.48
C TRP A 82 -8.26 -4.37 0.65
N ALA A 83 -6.95 -4.35 0.93
CA ALA A 83 -6.19 -5.57 1.19
C ALA A 83 -6.74 -6.30 2.42
N GLU A 84 -7.01 -5.58 3.51
CA GLU A 84 -7.58 -6.13 4.75
C GLU A 84 -8.93 -6.83 4.50
N LYS A 85 -9.84 -6.19 3.76
CA LYS A 85 -11.15 -6.78 3.44
C LYS A 85 -11.05 -8.07 2.62
N ILE A 86 -10.13 -8.11 1.66
CA ILE A 86 -9.91 -9.32 0.86
C ILE A 86 -9.24 -10.40 1.72
N PHE A 87 -8.27 -10.03 2.56
CA PHE A 87 -7.61 -10.95 3.48
C PHE A 87 -8.60 -11.60 4.46
N ALA A 88 -9.47 -10.82 5.09
CA ALA A 88 -10.52 -11.33 5.97
C ALA A 88 -11.44 -12.32 5.23
N THR A 89 -11.82 -11.98 4.00
CA THR A 89 -12.63 -12.88 3.15
C THR A 89 -11.88 -14.17 2.81
N CYS A 90 -10.57 -14.10 2.54
CA CYS A 90 -9.74 -15.27 2.30
C CYS A 90 -9.66 -16.17 3.55
N ASN A 91 -9.46 -15.61 4.74
CA ASN A 91 -9.37 -16.36 6.00
C ASN A 91 -10.68 -17.05 6.36
N LEU A 92 -11.83 -16.38 6.16
CA LEU A 92 -13.13 -17.00 6.37
C LEU A 92 -13.31 -18.23 5.48
N MET A 93 -12.87 -18.17 4.22
CA MET A 93 -12.88 -19.34 3.33
C MET A 93 -11.98 -20.45 3.85
N TYR A 94 -10.74 -20.16 4.24
CA TYR A 94 -9.87 -21.18 4.85
C TYR A 94 -10.50 -21.81 6.08
N SER A 95 -11.13 -21.04 6.96
CA SER A 95 -11.79 -21.57 8.16
C SER A 95 -13.03 -22.42 7.84
N ALA A 96 -13.81 -22.05 6.83
CA ALA A 96 -15.03 -22.75 6.43
C ALA A 96 -14.73 -24.06 5.67
N TYR A 97 -13.65 -24.07 4.91
CA TYR A 97 -13.25 -25.21 4.09
C TYR A 97 -12.08 -26.00 4.67
N GLY A 98 -11.44 -25.57 5.76
CA GLY A 98 -10.24 -26.19 6.35
C GLY A 98 -10.38 -27.64 6.84
N ARG A 99 -11.59 -28.22 6.84
CA ARG A 99 -11.79 -29.68 7.02
C ARG A 99 -11.65 -30.49 5.72
N VAL A 100 -11.59 -29.84 4.58
CA VAL A 100 -11.52 -30.44 3.23
C VAL A 100 -10.15 -30.22 2.57
N TYR A 101 -9.29 -29.36 3.15
CA TYR A 101 -8.05 -28.92 2.52
C TYR A 101 -6.87 -28.97 3.51
N SER A 102 -5.82 -29.74 3.18
CA SER A 102 -4.52 -29.55 3.83
C SER A 102 -3.84 -28.32 3.23
N PRO A 103 -3.39 -27.34 4.06
CA PRO A 103 -2.57 -26.21 3.61
C PRO A 103 -1.31 -26.63 2.83
N GLU A 104 -0.82 -27.85 3.07
CA GLU A 104 0.43 -28.40 2.52
C GLU A 104 0.32 -28.79 1.03
N GLU A 105 -0.89 -29.05 0.53
CA GLU A 105 -1.11 -29.50 -0.86
C GLU A 105 -1.22 -28.36 -1.88
N GLU A 106 -1.65 -27.15 -1.46
CA GLU A 106 -1.89 -26.03 -2.38
C GLU A 106 -0.87 -24.88 -2.26
N PHE A 107 -0.15 -24.82 -1.13
CA PHE A 107 0.98 -23.93 -0.91
C PHE A 107 2.16 -24.77 -0.43
N PRO A 108 2.88 -25.46 -1.34
CA PRO A 108 4.14 -26.07 -0.93
C PRO A 108 4.97 -24.96 -0.31
N TYR A 109 5.43 -25.18 0.92
CA TYR A 109 6.52 -24.38 1.46
C TYR A 109 7.67 -24.56 0.47
N ASN A 110 7.84 -23.60 -0.45
CA ASN A 110 9.04 -23.54 -1.24
C ASN A 110 10.16 -23.23 -0.24
N TYR A 111 10.82 -24.30 0.20
CA TYR A 111 12.16 -24.25 0.76
C TYR A 111 13.12 -23.99 -0.41
N GLU A 112 13.08 -22.78 -0.96
CA GLU A 112 14.11 -22.22 -1.84
C GLU A 112 14.46 -20.81 -1.35
#